data_AF-B5JYK7-F1
#
_entry.id   AF-B5JYK7-F1
#
_cell.length_a   1.000
_cell.length_b   1.000
_cell.length_c   1.000
_cell.angle_alpha   90.00
_cell.angle_beta   90.00
_cell.angle_gamma   90.00
#
_symmetry.space_group_name_H-M   'P 1'
#
loop_
_entity.id
_entity.type
_entity.pdbx_description
1 polymer ?
#
loop_
_entity_poly.entity_id
_entity_poly.type
_entity_poly.pdbx_seq_one_letter_code
_entity_poly.pdbx_strand_id
1 'polypeptide(L)' 'MTGISGLGPLLLTLKLAFVTTAALLLTCTPLAWWLANTRNRFKPLFESVVALPLVLPPTVLGFYLLT' A
#
# COMPACT_ATOMS: atom_id res chain seq x y z
N MET A 1 21.46 24.77 24.87
CA MET A 1 20.15 24.82 25.55
C MET A 1 19.31 25.79 24.73
N THR A 2 18.28 25.45 23.96
CA THR A 2 17.17 24.49 24.15
C THR A 2 16.68 23.98 22.79
N GLY A 3 16.23 22.73 22.76
CA GLY A 3 15.82 22.01 21.56
C GLY A 3 14.48 22.48 20.98
N ILE A 4 14.53 23.41 20.02
CA ILE A 4 13.37 23.79 19.19
C ILE A 4 13.58 23.60 17.68
N SER A 5 14.79 23.21 17.24
CA SER A 5 15.09 22.97 15.82
C SER A 5 14.44 21.69 15.24
N GLY A 6 13.88 20.82 16.09
CA GLY A 6 13.25 19.56 15.68
C GLY A 6 11.85 19.70 15.07
N LEU A 7 11.20 20.86 15.22
CA LEU A 7 9.81 21.05 14.74
C LEU A 7 9.72 21.29 13.23
N GLY A 8 10.75 21.86 12.62
CA GLY A 8 10.78 22.13 11.17
C GLY A 8 10.63 20.86 10.33
N PRO A 9 11.45 19.81 10.56
CA PRO A 9 11.31 18.53 9.87
C PRO A 9 9.96 17.87 10.12
N LEU A 10 9.41 17.96 11.34
CA LEU A 10 8.10 17.39 11.68
C LEU A 10 6.95 18.04 10.90
N LEU A 11 6.95 19.37 10.76
CA LEU A 11 5.97 20.08 9.94
C LEU A 11 6.11 19.72 8.45
N LEU A 12 7.33 19.51 7.98
CA LEU A 12 7.63 19.19 6.59
C LEU A 12 7.22 17.76 6.22
N THR A 13 7.49 16.78 7.10
CA THR A 13 7.02 15.41 6.93
C THR A 13 5.52 15.30 7.08
N LEU A 14 4.89 16.06 7.99
CA LEU A 14 3.42 16.08 8.13
C LEU A 14 2.75 16.61 6.86
N LYS A 15 3.28 17.70 6.29
CA LYS A 15 2.80 18.24 5.01
C LYS A 15 3.01 17.24 3.87
N LEU A 16 4.18 16.61 3.79
CA LEU A 16 4.48 15.62 2.77
C LEU A 16 3.55 14.40 2.88
N ALA A 17 3.39 13.86 4.09
CA ALA A 17 2.50 12.74 4.38
C ALA A 17 1.05 13.07 4.04
N PHE A 18 0.58 14.27 4.38
CA PHE A 18 -0.78 14.69 4.02
C PHE A 18 -0.98 14.75 2.51
N VAL A 19 -0.02 15.33 1.77
CA VAL A 19 -0.09 15.41 0.30
C VAL A 19 -0.02 14.03 -0.33
N THR A 20 0.86 13.14 0.13
CA THR A 20 0.98 11.78 -0.41
C THR A 20 -0.24 10.94 -0.08
N THR A 21 -0.76 11.00 1.15
CA THR A 21 -2.00 10.31 1.53
C THR A 21 -3.20 10.84 0.74
N ALA A 22 -3.31 12.16 0.54
CA ALA A 22 -4.38 12.74 -0.27
C ALA A 22 -4.27 12.30 -1.74
N ALA A 23 -3.07 12.32 -2.32
CA ALA A 23 -2.83 11.86 -3.69
C ALA A 23 -3.11 10.36 -3.85
N LEU A 24 -2.69 9.54 -2.89
CA LEU A 24 -2.98 8.11 -2.84
C LEU A 24 -4.48 7.87 -2.69
N LEU A 25 -5.20 8.59 -1.82
CA LEU A 25 -6.65 8.45 -1.73
C LEU A 25 -7.32 8.84 -3.06
N LEU A 26 -6.94 9.97 -3.66
CA LEU A 26 -7.55 10.41 -4.90
C LEU A 26 -7.30 9.46 -6.08
N THR A 27 -6.19 8.74 -6.08
CA THR A 27 -5.83 7.80 -7.15
C THR A 27 -6.25 6.38 -6.84
N CYS A 28 -5.97 5.88 -5.63
CA CYS A 28 -6.32 4.52 -5.18
C CYS A 28 -7.81 4.34 -4.94
N THR A 29 -8.57 5.33 -4.43
CA THR A 29 -10.02 5.17 -4.21
C THR A 29 -10.79 4.93 -5.51
N PRO A 30 -10.60 5.70 -6.60
CA PRO A 30 -11.25 5.38 -7.88
C PRO A 30 -10.66 4.12 -8.52
N LEU A 31 -9.35 3.83 -8.35
CA LEU A 31 -8.78 2.57 -8.84
C LEU A 31 -9.42 1.36 -8.15
N ALA A 32 -9.57 1.41 -6.82
CA ALA A 32 -10.17 0.35 -6.01
C ALA A 32 -11.66 0.22 -6.32
N TRP A 33 -12.38 1.33 -6.48
CA TRP A 33 -13.79 1.30 -6.89
C TRP A 33 -13.94 0.74 -8.30
N TRP A 34 -13.07 1.09 -9.25
CA TRP A 34 -13.07 0.55 -10.59
C TRP A 34 -12.73 -0.96 -10.59
N LEU A 35 -11.79 -1.40 -9.76
CA LEU A 35 -11.43 -2.82 -9.58
C LEU A 35 -12.54 -3.63 -8.90
N ALA A 36 -13.26 -3.00 -7.96
CA ALA A 36 -14.36 -3.63 -7.21
C ALA A 36 -15.65 -3.70 -8.04
N ASN A 37 -15.97 -2.64 -8.79
CA ASN A 37 -17.20 -2.50 -9.58
C ASN A 37 -17.09 -3.11 -10.98
N THR A 38 -15.88 -3.19 -11.56
CA THR A 38 -15.68 -3.87 -12.84
C THR A 38 -15.49 -5.37 -12.61
N ARG A 39 -16.38 -6.18 -13.21
CA ARG A 39 -16.29 -7.66 -13.29
C ARG A 39 -15.15 -8.12 -14.22
N ASN A 40 -14.00 -7.45 -14.18
CA ASN A 40 -12.89 -7.67 -15.10
C ASN A 40 -12.21 -9.01 -14.76
N ARG A 41 -11.84 -9.77 -15.79
CA ARG A 41 -11.25 -11.13 -15.72
C ARG A 41 -9.97 -11.24 -14.85
N PHE A 42 -9.40 -10.11 -14.44
CA PHE A 42 -8.23 -9.98 -13.56
C PHE A 42 -8.55 -9.94 -12.05
N LYS A 43 -9.83 -9.82 -11.66
CA LYS A 43 -10.28 -9.85 -10.26
C LYS A 43 -9.84 -11.13 -9.49
N PRO A 44 -10.01 -12.35 -10.04
CA PRO A 44 -9.51 -13.56 -9.38
C PRO A 44 -7.98 -13.65 -9.35
N LEU A 45 -7.25 -12.98 -10.25
CA LEU A 45 -5.78 -12.89 -10.21
C LEU A 45 -5.32 -12.03 -9.04
N PHE A 46 -5.92 -10.85 -8.83
CA PHE A 46 -5.60 -9.99 -7.69
C PHE A 46 -6.07 -10.58 -6.36
N GLU A 47 -7.26 -11.18 -6.31
CA GLU A 47 -7.71 -11.96 -5.14
C GLU A 47 -6.76 -13.10 -4.84
N SER A 48 -6.32 -13.85 -5.86
CA SER A 48 -5.35 -14.92 -5.67
C SER A 48 -4.00 -14.36 -5.22
N VAL A 49 -3.46 -13.28 -5.78
CA VAL A 49 -2.16 -12.73 -5.34
C VAL A 49 -2.20 -12.17 -3.91
N VAL A 50 -3.33 -11.65 -3.46
CA VAL A 50 -3.50 -11.15 -2.07
C VAL A 50 -3.84 -12.28 -1.10
N ALA A 51 -4.65 -13.26 -1.53
CA ALA A 51 -5.03 -14.42 -0.71
C ALA A 51 -3.96 -15.51 -0.70
N LEU A 52 -3.17 -15.69 -1.77
CA LEU A 52 -2.07 -16.66 -1.85
C LEU A 52 -1.09 -16.51 -0.69
N PRO A 53 -0.54 -15.33 -0.35
CA PRO A 53 0.36 -15.19 0.81
C PRO A 53 -0.38 -15.30 2.15
N LEU A 54 -1.70 -15.17 2.17
CA LEU A 54 -2.52 -15.31 3.38
C LEU A 54 -2.91 -16.77 3.65
N VAL A 55 -3.11 -17.55 2.58
CA VAL A 55 -3.53 -18.95 2.59
C VAL A 55 -2.33 -19.90 2.47
N LEU A 56 -1.27 -19.46 1.79
CA LEU A 56 0.03 -20.12 1.82
C LEU A 56 0.83 -19.58 3.01
N PRO A 57 1.36 -20.46 3.88
CA PRO A 57 2.28 -20.04 4.91
C PRO A 57 3.48 -19.32 4.25
N PRO A 58 3.86 -18.10 4.68
CA PRO A 58 4.91 -17.28 4.06
C PRO A 58 6.28 -17.98 3.96
N THR A 59 6.45 -19.07 4.70
CA THR A 59 7.61 -19.95 4.68
C THR A 59 7.81 -20.68 3.33
N VAL A 60 6.74 -20.99 2.59
CA VAL A 60 6.83 -21.74 1.32
C VAL A 60 7.32 -20.84 0.18
N LEU A 61 6.92 -19.56 0.16
CA LEU A 61 7.44 -18.56 -0.79
C LEU A 61 8.94 -18.31 -0.60
N GLY A 62 9.41 -18.36 0.65
CA GLY A 62 10.85 -18.29 0.96
C GLY A 62 11.66 -19.42 0.32
N PHE A 63 11.09 -20.64 0.22
CA PHE A 63 11.73 -21.79 -0.42
C PHE A 63 11.77 -21.67 -1.96
N TYR A 64 10.71 -21.14 -2.57
CA TYR A 64 10.62 -20.93 -4.01
C TYR A 64 11.55 -19.83 -4.56
N LEU A 65 11.95 -18.86 -3.74
CA LEU A 65 12.91 -17.82 -4.14
C LEU A 65 14.37 -18.25 -3.94
N LEU A 66 14.60 -19.25 -3.09
CA LEU A 66 15.93 -19.76 -2.77
C LEU A 66 16.38 -20.88 -3.71
N THR A 67 15.45 -21.39 -4.55
CA THR A 67 15.71 -22.40 -5.59
C THR A 67 15.52 -21.76 -6.96
#